data_AF-A0A829PVX1-F1
#
_entry.id   AF-A0A829PVX1-F1
#
_cell.length_a   1.000
_cell.length_b   1.000
_cell.length_c   1.000
_cell.angle_alpha   90.00
_cell.angle_beta   90.00
_cell.angle_gamma   90.00
#
_symmetry.space_group_name_H-M   'P 1'
#
loop_
_entity.id
_entity.type
_entity.pdbx_description
1 polymer ?
#
loop_
_entity_poly.entity_id
_entity_poly.type
_entity_poly.pdbx_seq_one_letter_code
_entity_poly.pdbx_strand_id
1 'polypeptide(L)'
;MPTSGFVVATAFTPMSSPARVSASLRTPVRVGLVQHRWLADPDQLRDQLLEGVRLAVAQGARAVFLPELTLSRYPADVRAGTNPGDRAEDLLTGADVLLCRTCRHGERRAGPRVAV
;
A
#
# COMPACT_ATOMS: atom_id res chain seq x y z
N MET A 1 23.65 -5.32 -3.75
CA MET A 1 22.22 -4.95 -3.66
C MET A 1 22.07 -4.12 -2.41
N PRO A 2 21.63 -2.85 -2.46
CA PRO A 2 21.31 -2.16 -1.21
C PRO A 2 20.25 -2.99 -0.49
N THR A 3 20.50 -3.28 0.78
CA THR A 3 19.55 -4.00 1.63
C THR A 3 18.28 -3.15 1.70
N SER A 4 17.14 -3.72 1.30
CA SER A 4 15.86 -3.00 1.35
C SER A 4 15.61 -2.49 2.76
N GLY A 5 15.08 -1.26 2.88
CA GLY A 5 14.73 -0.67 4.17
C GLY A 5 13.52 -1.32 4.85
N PHE A 6 12.86 -2.27 4.16
CA PHE A 6 11.74 -3.03 4.69
C PHE A 6 12.17 -4.40 5.23
N VAL A 7 11.53 -4.79 6.33
CA VAL A 7 11.49 -6.19 6.78
C VAL A 7 10.21 -6.80 6.22
N VAL A 8 10.34 -7.88 5.43
CA VAL A 8 9.18 -8.61 4.89
C VAL A 8 8.74 -9.68 5.88
N ALA A 9 7.55 -9.51 6.47
CA ALA A 9 6.91 -10.50 7.33
C ALA A 9 5.67 -11.09 6.64
N THR A 10 5.43 -12.39 6.81
CA THR A 10 4.37 -13.12 6.11
C THR A 10 3.55 -14.00 7.04
N ALA A 11 2.23 -14.03 6.84
CA ALA A 11 1.31 -14.93 7.54
C ALA A 11 0.30 -15.52 6.53
N PHE A 12 0.76 -16.48 5.71
CA PHE A 12 -0.01 -16.96 4.55
C PHE A 12 -1.11 -17.97 4.90
N THR A 13 -1.04 -18.59 6.08
CA THR A 13 -2.08 -19.48 6.58
C THR A 13 -3.17 -18.63 7.26
N PRO A 14 -4.41 -18.62 6.73
CA PRO A 14 -5.48 -17.86 7.35
C PRO A 14 -5.80 -18.41 8.74
N MET A 15 -5.96 -17.52 9.72
CA MET A 15 -6.39 -17.92 11.07
C MET A 15 -7.85 -18.36 11.09
N SER A 16 -8.19 -19.26 12.02
CA SER A 16 -9.58 -19.61 12.30
C SER A 16 -10.35 -18.38 12.78
N SER A 17 -11.56 -18.17 12.25
CA SER A 17 -12.44 -17.09 12.67
C SER A 17 -13.34 -17.57 13.80
N PRO A 18 -13.35 -16.95 14.99
CA PRO A 18 -14.23 -17.32 16.11
C PRO A 18 -15.73 -17.21 15.78
N ALA A 19 -16.08 -16.31 14.85
CA ALA A 19 -17.47 -16.10 14.41
C ALA A 19 -17.92 -17.08 13.30
N ARG A 20 -17.07 -18.03 12.89
CA ARG A 20 -17.36 -18.89 11.73
C ARG A 20 -18.22 -20.08 12.13
N VAL A 21 -19.45 -20.15 11.61
CA VAL A 21 -20.38 -21.27 11.84
C VAL A 21 -20.21 -22.44 10.88
N SER A 22 -19.56 -22.24 9.72
CA SER A 22 -19.30 -23.29 8.72
C SER A 22 -17.96 -23.09 8.02
N ALA A 23 -17.34 -24.19 7.57
CA ALA A 23 -16.05 -24.14 6.87
C ALA A 23 -16.11 -23.26 5.60
N SER A 24 -15.06 -22.48 5.35
CA SER A 24 -15.00 -21.66 4.14
C SER A 24 -14.67 -22.53 2.92
N LEU A 25 -15.46 -22.40 1.86
CA LEU A 25 -15.15 -22.96 0.54
C LEU A 25 -14.44 -21.96 -0.38
N ARG A 26 -14.26 -20.71 0.07
CA ARG A 26 -13.62 -19.64 -0.72
C ARG A 26 -12.10 -19.72 -0.61
N THR A 27 -11.42 -19.56 -1.74
CA THR A 27 -9.97 -19.41 -1.80
C THR A 27 -9.52 -18.16 -1.03
N PRO A 28 -8.53 -18.26 -0.12
CA PRO A 28 -7.97 -17.11 0.58
C PRO A 28 -7.39 -16.06 -0.38
N VAL A 29 -7.58 -14.78 -0.04
CA VAL A 29 -6.95 -13.67 -0.76
C VAL A 29 -5.73 -13.21 0.03
N ARG A 30 -4.60 -13.09 -0.66
CA ARG A 30 -3.39 -12.49 -0.09
C ARG A 30 -3.42 -10.99 -0.27
N VAL A 31 -3.17 -10.26 0.81
CA VAL A 31 -3.07 -8.80 0.80
C VAL A 31 -1.69 -8.39 1.32
N GLY A 32 -1.19 -7.26 0.85
CA GLY A 32 0.01 -6.62 1.36
C GLY A 32 -0.35 -5.39 2.20
N LEU A 33 0.41 -5.15 3.25
CA LEU A 33 0.37 -3.91 4.03
C LEU A 33 1.76 -3.29 3.99
N VAL A 34 1.83 -2.00 3.65
CA VAL A 34 3.08 -1.24 3.69
C VAL A 34 3.05 -0.34 4.91
N GLN A 35 4.12 -0.38 5.71
CA GLN A 35 4.30 0.51 6.86
C GLN A 35 5.70 1.12 6.82
N HIS A 36 5.80 2.43 6.95
CA HIS A 36 7.06 3.15 7.00
C HIS A 36 6.96 4.34 7.96
N ARG A 37 8.10 4.88 8.38
CA ARG A 37 8.15 6.18 9.09
C ARG A 37 7.91 7.33 8.12
N TRP A 38 7.38 8.46 8.60
CA TRP A 38 7.25 9.66 7.77
C TRP A 38 8.60 10.09 7.16
N LEU A 39 8.59 10.43 5.87
CA LEU A 39 9.71 10.98 5.12
C LEU A 39 9.28 12.35 4.59
N ALA A 40 9.99 13.40 4.99
CA ALA A 40 9.62 14.78 4.63
C ALA A 40 9.91 15.12 3.16
N ASP A 41 10.89 14.44 2.57
CA ASP A 41 11.16 14.52 1.13
C ASP A 41 10.10 13.71 0.37
N PRO A 42 9.29 14.36 -0.49
CA PRO A 42 8.19 13.70 -1.18
C PRO A 42 8.64 12.65 -2.19
N ASP A 43 9.83 12.78 -2.78
CA ASP A 43 10.34 11.80 -3.74
C ASP A 43 10.88 10.57 -3.02
N GLN A 44 11.59 10.75 -1.91
CA GLN A 44 11.98 9.63 -1.04
C GLN A 44 10.75 8.90 -0.46
N LEU A 45 9.69 9.63 -0.09
CA LEU A 45 8.44 9.04 0.36
C LEU A 45 7.81 8.15 -0.73
N ARG A 46 7.71 8.65 -1.96
CA ARG A 46 7.16 7.91 -3.10
C ARG A 46 7.99 6.67 -3.41
N ASP A 47 9.32 6.80 -3.47
CA ASP A 47 10.21 5.68 -3.75
C ASP A 47 10.09 4.59 -2.68
N GLN A 48 10.03 4.98 -1.41
CA GLN A 48 9.82 4.05 -0.29
C GLN A 48 8.47 3.33 -0.39
N LEU A 49 7.38 4.05 -0.72
CA LEU A 49 6.06 3.45 -0.91
C LEU A 49 6.05 2.48 -2.09
N LEU A 50 6.64 2.87 -3.23
CA LEU A 50 6.72 2.04 -4.43
C LEU A 50 7.53 0.76 -4.20
N GLU A 51 8.65 0.85 -3.48
CA GLU A 51 9.43 -0.33 -3.10
C GLU A 51 8.62 -1.28 -2.20
N GLY A 52 7.90 -0.75 -1.21
CA GLY A 52 7.00 -1.54 -0.36
C GLY A 52 5.91 -2.25 -1.15
N VAL A 53 5.28 -1.55 -2.11
CA VAL A 53 4.28 -2.14 -3.02
C VAL A 53 4.90 -3.25 -3.86
N ARG A 54 6.08 -3.02 -4.44
CA ARG A 54 6.80 -4.01 -5.25
C ARG A 54 7.11 -5.28 -4.45
N LEU A 55 7.56 -5.14 -3.21
CA LEU A 55 7.82 -6.27 -2.30
C LEU A 55 6.53 -7.04 -1.99
N ALA A 56 5.42 -6.35 -1.69
CA ALA A 56 4.14 -7.00 -1.43
C ALA A 56 3.62 -7.77 -2.66
N VAL A 57 3.72 -7.19 -3.86
CA VAL A 57 3.36 -7.84 -5.12
C VAL A 57 4.22 -9.06 -5.38
N ALA A 58 5.53 -8.99 -5.11
CA ALA A 58 6.44 -10.14 -5.22
C ALA A 58 6.07 -11.29 -4.27
N GLN A 59 5.39 -11.00 -3.15
CA GLN A 59 4.82 -12.02 -2.25
C GLN A 59 3.44 -12.55 -2.71
N GLY A 60 2.92 -12.11 -3.86
CA GLY A 60 1.65 -12.54 -4.41
C GLY A 60 0.42 -11.79 -3.88
N ALA A 61 0.60 -10.59 -3.33
CA ALA A 61 -0.52 -9.76 -2.90
C ALA A 61 -1.43 -9.40 -4.10
N ARG A 62 -2.75 -9.55 -3.90
CA ARG A 62 -3.79 -9.18 -4.88
C ARG A 62 -4.31 -7.76 -4.68
N ALA A 63 -4.08 -7.21 -3.49
CA ALA A 63 -4.31 -5.83 -3.12
C ALA A 63 -3.22 -5.41 -2.12
N VAL A 64 -2.75 -4.17 -2.22
CA VAL A 64 -1.79 -3.58 -1.28
C VAL A 64 -2.43 -2.36 -0.64
N PHE A 65 -2.41 -2.32 0.69
CA PHE A 65 -2.92 -1.21 1.48
C PHE A 65 -1.75 -0.36 1.98
N LEU A 66 -1.86 0.96 1.79
CA LEU A 66 -0.88 1.95 2.20
C LEU A 66 -1.33 2.63 3.52
N PRO A 67 -0.41 3.27 4.26
CA PRO A 67 -0.75 3.99 5.49
C PRO A 67 -1.81 5.07 5.25
N GLU A 68 -2.64 5.32 6.26
CA GLU A 68 -3.56 6.46 6.28
C GLU A 68 -2.79 7.78 6.06
N LEU A 69 -3.40 8.72 5.32
CA LEU A 69 -2.74 9.96 4.89
C LEU A 69 -1.41 9.68 4.19
N THR A 70 -1.44 8.77 3.21
CA THR A 70 -0.25 8.17 2.58
C THR A 70 0.82 9.20 2.18
N LEU A 71 0.41 10.33 1.59
CA LEU A 71 1.31 11.39 1.13
C LEU A 71 1.34 12.63 2.02
N SER A 72 0.72 12.58 3.20
CA SER A 72 0.60 13.71 4.12
C SER A 72 1.09 13.38 5.52
N ARG A 73 1.76 14.34 6.17
CA ARG A 73 2.15 14.18 7.57
C ARG A 73 0.90 14.15 8.45
N TYR A 74 0.83 13.19 9.35
CA TYR A 74 -0.27 13.09 10.30
C TYR A 74 -0.40 14.40 11.12
N PRO A 75 -1.58 15.07 11.13
CA PRO A 75 -1.70 16.46 11.57
C PRO A 75 -1.86 16.65 13.09
N ALA A 76 -1.81 15.59 13.89
CA ALA A 76 -2.15 15.65 15.32
C ALA A 76 -1.07 16.22 16.24
N ASP A 77 0.03 16.74 15.70
CA ASP A 77 1.07 17.41 16.48
C ASP A 77 0.88 18.94 16.57
N VAL A 78 -0.09 19.49 15.83
CA VAL A 78 -0.45 20.92 15.84
C VAL A 78 -1.97 21.05 15.94
N ARG A 79 -2.45 22.07 16.67
CA ARG A 79 -3.90 22.37 16.71
C ARG A 79 -4.41 22.67 15.30
N ALA A 80 -5.52 22.02 14.92
CA ALA A 80 -6.17 22.27 13.65
C ALA A 80 -6.66 23.72 13.55
N GLY A 81 -6.63 24.27 12.33
CA GLY A 81 -7.29 25.53 12.00
C GLY A 81 -8.81 25.38 11.90
N THR A 82 -9.47 26.41 11.36
CA THR A 82 -10.94 26.48 11.30
C THR A 82 -11.56 25.42 10.38
N ASN A 83 -10.86 25.02 9.32
CA ASN A 83 -11.32 23.98 8.40
C ASN A 83 -10.33 22.80 8.32
N PRO A 84 -10.68 21.62 8.86
CA PRO A 84 -9.81 20.44 8.78
C PRO A 84 -9.67 19.87 7.37
N GLY A 85 -10.56 20.24 6.44
CA GLY A 85 -10.59 19.77 5.06
C GLY A 85 -9.77 20.61 4.07
N ASP A 86 -9.12 21.69 4.50
CA ASP A 86 -8.37 22.58 3.60
C ASP A 86 -7.23 21.89 2.84
N ARG A 87 -6.75 20.75 3.35
CA ARG A 87 -5.70 19.94 2.72
C ARG A 87 -6.24 18.69 2.00
N ALA A 88 -7.56 18.55 1.89
CA ALA A 88 -8.14 17.44 1.18
C ALA A 88 -7.81 17.54 -0.31
N GLU A 89 -7.60 16.38 -0.94
CA GLU A 89 -7.32 16.27 -2.36
C GLU A 89 -8.58 15.83 -3.12
N ASP A 90 -8.62 16.10 -4.43
CA ASP A 90 -9.66 15.55 -5.30
C ASP A 90 -9.56 14.02 -5.38
N LEU A 91 -10.70 13.33 -5.27
CA LEU A 91 -10.75 11.86 -5.21
C LEU A 91 -10.31 11.16 -6.51
N LEU A 92 -10.40 11.85 -7.65
CA LEU A 92 -10.16 11.29 -8.98
C LEU A 92 -8.86 11.80 -9.62
N THR A 93 -8.35 12.94 -9.18
CA THR A 93 -7.14 13.57 -9.72
C THR A 93 -6.07 13.92 -8.69
N GLY A 94 -6.30 13.68 -7.40
CA GLY A 94 -5.32 13.90 -6.33
C GLY A 94 -4.02 13.10 -6.50
N ALA A 95 -2.98 13.51 -5.77
CA ALA A 95 -1.68 12.87 -5.79
C ALA A 95 -1.74 11.42 -5.33
N ASP A 96 -2.56 11.10 -4.32
CA ASP A 96 -2.73 9.73 -3.83
C ASP A 96 -3.26 8.78 -4.92
N VAL A 97 -4.30 9.19 -5.67
CA VAL A 97 -4.86 8.35 -6.73
C VAL A 97 -3.90 8.26 -7.92
N LEU A 98 -3.13 9.30 -8.21
CA LEU A 98 -2.09 9.28 -9.24
C LEU A 98 -0.95 8.31 -8.87
N LEU A 99 -0.50 8.29 -7.60
CA LEU A 99 0.48 7.30 -7.13
C LEU A 99 -0.04 5.88 -7.34
N CYS A 100 -1.28 5.60 -6.93
CA CYS A 100 -1.90 4.27 -7.11
C CYS A 100 -1.97 3.85 -8.59
N ARG A 101 -2.26 4.79 -9.49
CA ARG A 101 -2.23 4.55 -10.95
C ARG A 101 -0.82 4.21 -11.43
N THR A 102 0.22 4.87 -10.93
CA THR A 102 1.62 4.56 -11.27
C THR A 102 1.98 3.12 -10.91
N CYS A 103 1.61 2.66 -9.72
CA CYS A 103 1.82 1.26 -9.29
C CYS A 103 1.21 0.26 -10.29
N ARG A 104 -0.05 0.49 -10.68
CA ARG A 104 -0.78 -0.37 -11.63
C ARG A 104 -0.12 -0.44 -13.02
N HIS A 105 0.44 0.67 -13.51
CA HIS A 105 1.10 0.69 -14.81
C HIS A 105 2.47 -0.03 -14.78
N GLY A 106 3.19 0.07 -13.66
CA GLY A 106 4.41 -0.70 -13.41
C GLY A 106 4.17 -2.21 -13.42
N GLU A 107 3.09 -2.67 -12.79
CA GLU A 107 2.69 -4.09 -12.79
C GLU A 107 2.39 -4.64 -14.19
N ARG A 108 1.68 -3.89 -15.05
CA ARG A 108 1.36 -4.35 -16.41
C ARG A 108 2.59 -4.58 -17.29
N ARG A 109 3.68 -3.85 -17.05
CA ARG A 109 4.94 -4.05 -17.79
C ARG A 109 5.77 -5.23 -17.24
N ALA A 110 5.52 -5.65 -16.01
CA ALA A 110 6.23 -6.75 -15.34
C ALA A 110 5.47 -8.09 -15.37
N GLY A 111 4.26 -8.15 -15.96
CA GLY A 111 3.51 -9.38 -16.15
C GLY A 111 4.23 -10.38 -17.07
N PRO A 112 3.93 -11.70 -16.98
CA PRO A 112 4.64 -12.72 -17.72
C PRO A 112 4.49 -12.48 -19.23
N ARG A 113 5.61 -12.35 -19.93
CA ARG A 113 5.65 -12.51 -21.38
C ARG A 113 5.25 -13.96 -21.68
N VAL A 114 3.99 -14.17 -22.05
CA VAL A 114 3.59 -15.40 -22.72
C VAL A 114 4.33 -15.39 -24.06
N ALA A 115 5.38 -16.19 -24.15
CA ALA A 115 5.94 -16.57 -25.44
C ALA A 115 4.86 -17.40 -26.15
N VAL A 116 4.39 -16.89 -27.28
CA VAL A 116 3.66 -17.68 -28.27
C VAL A 116 4.63 -18.68 -28.88
#